data_AF-A0A931UBM7-F1
#
_entry.id   AF-A0A931UBM7-F1
#
_cell.length_a   1.000
_cell.length_b   1.000
_cell.length_c   1.000
_cell.angle_alpha   90.00
_cell.angle_beta   90.00
_cell.angle_gamma   90.00
#
_symmetry.space_group_name_H-M   'P 1'
#
loop_
_entity.id
_entity.type
_entity.pdbx_description
1 polymer ?
#
loop_
_entity_poly.entity_id
_entity_poly.type
_entity_poly.pdbx_seq_one_letter_code
_entity_poly.pdbx_strand_id
1 'polypeptide(L)' 'MADDQGKRHVVAVIGAGPAGLYGARKLTEAGHAVVLLNRDIKPGGLAEYGIFFDKEKMKEGLRKQFKRILSDP' A
#
# COMPACT_ATOMS: atom_id res chain seq x y z
N MET A 1 28.55 11.73 0.66
CA MET A 1 27.21 11.14 0.43
C MET A 1 26.21 12.22 0.76
N ALA A 2 25.61 12.84 -0.26
CA ALA A 2 24.66 13.94 -0.04
C ALA A 2 23.38 13.39 0.56
N ASP A 3 22.94 14.04 1.63
CA ASP A 3 21.79 13.69 2.46
C ASP A 3 20.49 14.00 1.68
N ASP A 4 19.80 12.96 1.21
CA ASP A 4 18.48 13.06 0.53
C ASP A 4 17.32 13.14 1.53
N GLN A 5 17.61 13.08 2.84
CA GLN A 5 16.62 12.94 3.92
C GLN A 5 15.66 14.13 4.12
N GLY A 6 15.76 15.18 3.28
CA GLY A 6 14.87 16.34 3.32
C GLY A 6 14.06 16.59 2.05
N LYS A 7 14.22 15.79 0.98
CA LYS A 7 13.62 16.11 -0.31
C LYS A 7 12.24 15.47 -0.46
N ARG A 8 11.21 16.31 -0.57
CA ARG A 8 9.84 15.87 -0.82
C ARG A 8 9.65 15.58 -2.31
N HIS A 9 9.46 14.30 -2.65
CA HIS A 9 9.13 13.85 -3.99
C HIS A 9 7.64 13.54 -4.15
N VAL A 10 7.15 13.62 -5.40
CA VAL A 10 5.88 13.02 -5.80
C VAL A 10 6.20 11.64 -6.38
N VAL A 11 5.66 10.58 -5.79
CA VAL A 11 5.97 9.20 -6.15
C VAL A 11 4.70 8.49 -6.62
N ALA A 12 4.73 7.91 -7.82
CA ALA A 12 3.67 7.05 -8.30
C ALA A 12 3.98 5.58 -7.93
N VAL A 13 3.09 4.93 -7.20
CA VAL A 13 3.17 3.49 -6.90
C VAL A 13 2.14 2.77 -7.76
N ILE A 14 2.59 1.82 -8.58
CA ILE A 14 1.72 1.08 -9.50
C ILE A 14 1.43 -0.31 -8.94
N GLY A 15 0.16 -0.53 -8.60
CA GLY A 15 -0.39 -1.76 -8.05
C GLY A 15 -0.68 -1.67 -6.54
N ALA A 16 -1.93 -1.87 -6.15
CA ALA A 16 -2.37 -1.85 -4.75
C ALA A 16 -2.35 -3.25 -4.10
N GLY A 17 -1.37 -4.09 -4.45
CA GLY A 17 -1.09 -5.33 -3.72
C GLY A 17 -0.41 -5.06 -2.37
N PRO A 18 -0.08 -6.10 -1.59
CA PRO A 18 0.60 -5.93 -0.30
C PRO A 18 1.90 -5.13 -0.45
N ALA A 19 2.74 -5.47 -1.43
CA ALA A 19 4.00 -4.77 -1.68
C ALA A 19 3.80 -3.27 -1.97
N GLY A 20 2.86 -2.93 -2.86
CA GLY A 20 2.57 -1.53 -3.21
C GLY A 20 2.00 -0.75 -2.04
N LEU A 21 1.08 -1.33 -1.25
CA LEU A 21 0.50 -0.69 -0.08
C LEU A 21 1.56 -0.42 1.01
N TYR A 22 2.38 -1.40 1.37
CA TYR A 22 3.43 -1.20 2.37
C TYR A 22 4.54 -0.27 1.88
N GLY A 23 4.88 -0.33 0.58
CA GLY A 23 5.81 0.61 -0.05
C GLY A 23 5.30 2.04 -0.02
N ALA A 24 4.03 2.25 -0.41
CA ALA A 24 3.36 3.55 -0.35
C ALA A 24 3.38 4.12 1.07
N ARG A 25 3.01 3.31 2.08
CA ARG A 25 3.08 3.71 3.49
C ARG A 25 4.48 4.20 3.88
N LYS A 26 5.53 3.48 3.50
CA LYS A 26 6.90 3.86 3.86
C LYS A 26 7.33 5.16 3.21
N LEU A 27 6.93 5.39 1.96
CA LEU A 27 7.19 6.64 1.25
C LEU A 27 6.42 7.81 1.87
N THR A 28 5.15 7.60 2.26
CA THR A 28 4.36 8.60 3.00
C THR A 28 4.97 8.91 4.37
N GLU A 29 5.39 7.88 5.14
CA GLU A 29 6.08 8.04 6.43
C GLU A 29 7.41 8.82 6.28
N ALA A 30 8.07 8.71 5.12
CA ALA A 30 9.26 9.50 4.78
C ALA A 30 8.95 10.93 4.30
N GLY A 31 7.68 11.34 4.29
CA GLY A 31 7.23 12.69 3.94
C GLY A 31 7.00 12.94 2.44
N HIS A 32 7.04 11.90 1.60
CA HIS A 32 6.76 12.03 0.17
C HIS A 32 5.25 12.07 -0.12
N ALA A 33 4.86 12.74 -1.20
CA ALA A 33 3.50 12.69 -1.71
C ALA A 33 3.34 11.46 -2.61
N VAL A 34 2.46 10.53 -2.24
CA VAL A 34 2.34 9.24 -2.94
C VAL A 34 1.02 9.16 -3.69
N VAL A 35 1.09 8.78 -4.96
CA VAL A 35 -0.08 8.46 -5.80
C VAL A 35 -0.10 6.96 -6.02
N LEU A 36 -1.03 6.26 -5.38
CA LEU A 36 -1.22 4.82 -5.57
C LEU A 36 -2.23 4.58 -6.69
N LEU A 37 -1.78 3.93 -7.77
CA LEU A 37 -2.61 3.57 -8.91
C LEU A 37 -2.87 2.06 -8.89
N ASN A 38 -4.12 1.65 -9.06
CA ASN A 38 -4.51 0.25 -9.11
C ASN A 38 -5.43 0.00 -10.29
N ARG A 39 -5.23 -1.12 -10.99
CA ARG A 39 -6.13 -1.55 -12.06
C ARG A 39 -7.43 -2.14 -11.52
N ASP A 40 -7.32 -2.97 -10.50
CA ASP A 40 -8.46 -3.73 -9.99
C ASP A 40 -9.35 -2.88 -9.07
N ILE A 41 -10.63 -3.22 -8.96
CA ILE A 41 -11.62 -2.44 -8.19
C ILE A 41 -11.26 -2.37 -6.71
N LYS A 42 -10.76 -3.48 -6.14
CA LYS A 42 -10.39 -3.56 -4.73
C LYS A 42 -8.86 -3.58 -4.57
N PRO A 43 -8.33 -2.87 -3.57
CA PRO A 43 -6.94 -3.04 -3.17
C PRO A 43 -6.74 -4.40 -2.48
N GLY A 44 -5.49 -4.87 -2.47
CA GLY A 44 -5.06 -6.11 -1.82
C GLY A 44 -4.41 -7.12 -2.77
N GLY A 45 -4.54 -6.96 -4.10
CA GLY A 45 -3.91 -7.82 -5.09
C GLY A 45 -4.17 -9.31 -4.83
N LEU A 46 -3.13 -10.14 -4.82
CA LEU A 46 -3.26 -11.58 -4.51
C LEU A 46 -3.86 -11.88 -3.13
N ALA A 47 -3.75 -10.97 -2.16
CA ALA A 47 -4.40 -11.13 -0.86
C ALA A 47 -5.92 -10.90 -0.93
N GLU A 48 -6.43 -10.19 -1.93
CA GLU A 48 -7.88 -10.03 -2.16
C GLU A 48 -8.42 -11.06 -3.16
N TYR A 49 -7.66 -11.34 -4.23
CA TYR A 49 -8.14 -12.09 -5.39
C TYR A 49 -7.54 -13.50 -5.55
N GLY A 50 -6.58 -13.91 -4.73
CA GLY A 50 -5.85 -15.17 -4.92
C GLY A 50 -5.87 -16.12 -3.72
N ILE A 51 -5.23 -15.73 -2.61
CA ILE A 51 -4.65 -16.68 -1.65
C ILE A 51 -5.64 -17.16 -0.57
N PHE A 52 -6.73 -16.44 -0.32
CA PHE A 52 -7.65 -16.71 0.81
C PHE A 52 -9.05 -17.09 0.35
N PHE A 53 -9.22 -18.36 -0.01
CA PHE A 53 -10.53 -18.94 -0.30
C PHE A 53 -11.31 -19.30 0.98
N ASP A 54 -10.65 -19.88 1.98
CA ASP A 54 -11.26 -20.40 3.21
C ASP A 54 -10.71 -19.76 4.52
N LYS A 55 -9.67 -18.94 4.43
CA LYS A 55 -9.00 -18.32 5.59
C LYS A 55 -9.54 -16.92 5.90
N GLU A 56 -10.82 -16.85 6.26
CA GLU A 56 -11.52 -15.58 6.49
C GLU A 56 -10.88 -14.71 7.59
N LYS A 57 -10.43 -15.30 8.71
CA LYS A 57 -9.74 -14.54 9.78
C LYS A 57 -8.47 -13.84 9.28
N MET A 58 -7.66 -14.52 8.47
CA MET A 58 -6.41 -13.97 7.94
C MET A 58 -6.70 -12.85 6.92
N LYS A 59 -7.68 -13.09 6.05
CA LYS A 59 -8.16 -12.12 5.06
C LYS A 59 -8.69 -10.85 5.72
N GLU A 60 -9.49 -10.97 6.77
CA GLU A 60 -9.98 -9.82 7.54
C GLU A 60 -8.84 -9.04 8.19
N GLY A 61 -7.88 -9.74 8.81
CA GLY A 61 -6.71 -9.11 9.42
C GLY A 61 -5.91 -8.27 8.42
N LEU A 62 -5.63 -8.83 7.24
CA LEU A 62 -4.92 -8.14 6.17
C LEU A 62 -5.72 -6.95 5.63
N ARG A 63 -7.03 -7.12 5.38
CA ARG A 63 -7.90 -6.02 4.94
C ARG A 63 -7.91 -4.86 5.94
N LYS A 64 -7.93 -5.14 7.25
CA LYS A 64 -7.84 -4.08 8.28
C LYS A 64 -6.52 -3.31 8.17
N GLN A 65 -5.41 -3.99 7.94
CA GLN A 65 -4.11 -3.34 7.73
C GLN A 65 -4.08 -2.50 6.46
N PHE A 66 -4.58 -3.03 5.34
CA PHE A 66 -4.64 -2.30 4.07
C PHE A 66 -5.52 -1.06 4.18
N LYS A 67 -6.69 -1.17 4.82
CA LYS A 67 -7.57 -0.02 5.08
C LYS A 67 -6.87 1.05 5.91
N ARG A 68 -6.08 0.67 6.92
CA ARG A 68 -5.31 1.60 7.74
C ARG A 68 -4.25 2.36 6.94
N ILE A 69 -3.60 1.68 5.98
CA ILE A 69 -2.64 2.33 5.07
C ILE A 69 -3.34 3.33 4.17
N LEU A 70 -4.49 2.94 3.61
CA LEU A 70 -5.25 3.78 2.68
C LEU A 70 -5.98 4.94 3.34
N SER A 71 -6.19 4.88 4.66
CA SER A 71 -6.76 5.97 5.44
C SER A 71 -5.72 7.01 5.88
N ASP A 72 -4.43 6.76 5.67
CA ASP A 72 -3.36 7.69 5.97
C ASP A 72 -3.22 8.67 4.78
N PRO A 73 -3.43 9.99 4.99
CA PRO A 73 -3.44 10.98 3.92
C PRO A 73 -2.07 11.26 3.29
#